data_AF-F0WQ57-F1
#
_entry.id   AF-F0WQ57-F1
#
_cell.length_a   1.000
_cell.length_b   1.000
_cell.length_c   1.000
_cell.angle_alpha   90.00
_cell.angle_beta   90.00
_cell.angle_gamma   90.00
#
_symmetry.space_group_name_H-M   'P 1'
#
loop_
_entity.id
_entity.type
_entity.pdbx_description
1 polymer ?
#
loop_
_entity_poly.entity_id
_entity_poly.type
_entity_poly.pdbx_seq_one_letter_code
_entity_poly.pdbx_strand_id
1 'polypeptide(L)'
;MLRPNTISILQPMDAGVIACLKAYFHRRQGCHAVDVTDSVIDDEEKSTKDIYKVDVLQAMHRCGDAWESVTQSTIGNCWEHTGIIPEDLYELIQGIANGRLKSTE
;
A
#
# COMPACT_ATOMS: atom_id res chain seq x y z
N MET A 1 18.81 19.76 -6.80
CA MET A 1 18.62 18.73 -5.75
C MET A 1 17.93 19.37 -4.57
N LEU A 2 16.98 18.67 -3.94
CA LEU A 2 16.34 19.13 -2.71
C LEU A 2 17.36 19.13 -1.56
N ARG A 3 17.14 19.98 -0.53
CA ARG A 3 18.02 20.04 0.64
C ARG A 3 17.96 18.71 1.43
N PRO A 4 19.04 18.28 2.09
CA PRO A 4 19.02 17.09 2.94
C PRO A 4 17.86 17.13 3.94
N ASN A 5 17.29 15.96 4.26
CA ASN A 5 16.16 15.77 5.21
C ASN A 5 14.82 16.41 4.82
N THR A 6 14.62 16.76 3.54
CA THR A 6 13.33 17.27 3.05
C THR A 6 12.43 16.20 2.43
N ILE A 7 12.94 14.97 2.26
CA ILE A 7 12.26 13.88 1.56
C ILE A 7 10.90 13.56 2.21
N SER A 8 10.88 13.23 3.50
CA SER A 8 9.64 12.93 4.22
C SER A 8 8.71 14.13 4.43
N ILE A 9 9.21 15.36 4.22
CA ILE A 9 8.45 16.60 4.41
C ILE A 9 7.77 17.03 3.12
N LEU A 10 8.46 16.91 1.98
CA LEU A 10 8.01 17.42 0.68
C LEU A 10 7.66 16.33 -0.33
N GLN A 11 7.87 15.05 -0.03
CA GLN A 11 7.57 13.98 -0.97
C GLN A 11 6.39 13.16 -0.44
N PRO A 12 5.18 13.33 -1.02
CA PRO A 12 3.98 12.62 -0.57
C PRO A 12 4.14 11.10 -0.54
N MET A 13 4.98 10.57 -1.45
CA MET A 13 5.32 9.15 -1.48
C MET A 13 5.99 8.69 -0.18
N ASP A 14 6.92 9.49 0.34
CA ASP A 14 7.64 9.25 1.59
C ASP A 14 6.87 9.75 2.83
N ALA A 15 5.84 10.57 2.63
CA ALA A 15 4.94 11.05 3.68
C ALA A 15 3.87 10.01 4.13
N GLY A 16 3.82 8.84 3.48
CA GLY A 16 2.98 7.74 3.95
C GLY A 16 2.53 6.74 2.90
N VAL A 17 2.51 7.11 1.60
CA VAL A 17 2.02 6.21 0.54
C VAL A 17 2.86 4.93 0.46
N ILE A 18 4.20 5.04 0.47
CA ILE A 18 5.09 3.87 0.44
C ILE A 18 4.94 3.03 1.71
N ALA A 19 4.77 3.67 2.87
CA ALA A 19 4.57 2.95 4.13
C ALA A 19 3.25 2.15 4.11
N CYS A 20 2.17 2.75 3.60
CA CYS A 20 0.87 2.10 3.42
C CYS A 20 0.96 0.91 2.46
N LEU A 21 1.61 1.11 1.30
CA LEU A 21 1.85 0.04 0.32
C LEU A 21 2.60 -1.14 0.95
N LYS A 22 3.69 -0.88 1.67
CA LYS A 22 4.47 -1.91 2.35
C LYS A 22 3.64 -2.67 3.39
N ALA A 23 2.76 -1.98 4.12
CA ALA A 23 1.88 -2.61 5.10
C ALA A 23 0.93 -3.63 4.44
N TYR A 24 0.30 -3.26 3.32
CA TYR A 24 -0.56 -4.17 2.55
C TYR A 24 0.23 -5.35 1.95
N PHE A 25 1.42 -5.09 1.44
CA PHE A 25 2.30 -6.15 0.92
C PHE A 25 2.67 -7.16 2.02
N HIS A 26 3.14 -6.68 3.18
CA HIS A 26 3.54 -7.55 4.29
C HIS A 26 2.36 -8.30 4.90
N ARG A 27 1.17 -7.69 4.96
CA ARG A 27 -0.05 -8.39 5.38
C ARG A 27 -0.31 -9.61 4.50
N ARG A 28 -0.24 -9.46 3.17
CA ARG A 28 -0.42 -10.59 2.23
C ARG A 28 0.67 -11.63 2.38
N GLN A 29 1.92 -11.20 2.58
CA GLN A 29 3.03 -12.11 2.84
C GLN A 29 2.81 -12.94 4.12
N GLY A 30 2.29 -12.32 5.18
CA GLY A 30 1.91 -13.01 6.41
C GLY A 30 0.79 -14.03 6.21
N CYS A 31 -0.29 -13.65 5.50
CA CYS A 31 -1.38 -14.59 5.18
C CYS A 31 -0.86 -15.80 4.40
N HIS A 32 -0.04 -15.57 3.37
CA HIS A 32 0.56 -16.64 2.60
C HIS A 32 1.41 -17.60 3.46
N ALA A 33 2.19 -17.07 4.40
CA ALA A 33 3.00 -17.90 5.29
C ALA A 33 2.13 -18.80 6.19
N VAL A 34 0.98 -18.30 6.65
CA VAL A 34 -0.01 -19.09 7.39
C VAL A 34 -0.60 -20.19 6.50
N ASP A 35 -1.05 -19.85 5.29
CA ASP A 35 -1.63 -20.83 4.34
C ASP A 35 -0.64 -21.94 3.99
N VAL A 36 0.63 -21.59 3.77
CA VAL A 36 1.70 -22.57 3.52
C VAL A 36 1.91 -23.44 4.75
N THR A 37 1.95 -22.85 5.95
CA THR A 37 2.13 -23.60 7.20
C THR A 37 1.01 -24.63 7.38
N ASP A 38 -0.25 -24.21 7.26
CA ASP A 38 -1.42 -25.09 7.37
C ASP A 38 -1.40 -26.25 6.37
N SER A 39 -0.91 -26.00 5.14
CA SER A 39 -0.80 -27.03 4.09
C SER A 39 0.31 -28.07 4.32
N VAL A 40 1.20 -27.83 5.28
CA VAL A 40 2.39 -28.64 5.57
C VAL A 40 2.25 -29.45 6.86
N ILE A 41 1.24 -29.16 7.69
CA ILE A 41 0.98 -29.86 8.97
C ILE A 41 0.80 -31.38 8.76
N ASP A 42 0.33 -31.82 7.59
CA ASP A 42 0.08 -33.23 7.26
C ASP A 42 1.26 -33.95 6.56
N ASP A 43 2.35 -33.26 6.20
CA ASP A 43 3.49 -33.81 5.45
C ASP A 43 4.83 -33.44 6.13
N GLU A 44 5.41 -34.35 6.93
CA GLU A 44 6.70 -34.14 7.60
C GLU A 44 7.86 -33.80 6.62
N GLU A 45 7.78 -34.27 5.37
CA GLU A 45 8.79 -34.00 4.32
C GLU A 45 8.73 -32.54 3.80
N LYS A 46 7.56 -31.89 3.86
CA LYS A 46 7.39 -30.48 3.42
C LYS A 46 7.76 -29.45 4.51
N SER A 47 7.98 -29.89 5.75
CA SER A 47 8.29 -29.03 6.91
C SER A 47 9.51 -28.12 6.73
N THR A 48 10.39 -28.42 5.76
CA THR A 48 11.60 -27.66 5.45
C THR A 48 11.40 -26.53 4.43
N LYS A 49 10.18 -26.32 3.91
CA LYS A 49 9.92 -25.23 2.95
C LYS A 49 9.99 -23.87 3.63
N ASP A 50 10.77 -22.96 3.03
CA ASP A 50 10.76 -21.54 3.39
C ASP A 50 9.35 -20.96 3.15
N ILE A 51 8.61 -20.74 4.24
CA ILE A 51 7.23 -20.24 4.25
C ILE A 51 7.11 -18.81 3.72
N TYR A 52 8.23 -18.09 3.59
CA TYR A 52 8.29 -16.76 3.02
C TYR A 52 8.78 -16.74 1.57
N LYS A 53 9.05 -17.91 0.98
CA LYS A 53 9.52 -18.00 -0.40
C LYS A 53 8.42 -17.54 -1.36
N VAL A 54 8.71 -16.46 -2.08
CA VAL A 54 7.84 -15.88 -3.10
C VAL A 54 8.68 -15.68 -4.36
N ASP A 55 8.22 -16.16 -5.50
CA ASP A 55 8.88 -15.88 -6.77
C ASP A 55 8.63 -14.42 -7.23
N VAL A 56 9.43 -13.95 -8.19
CA VAL A 56 9.34 -12.55 -8.65
C VAL A 56 7.97 -12.22 -9.25
N LEU A 57 7.34 -13.16 -9.96
CA LEU A 57 6.03 -12.95 -10.58
C LEU A 57 4.94 -12.79 -9.51
N GLN A 58 4.94 -13.65 -8.50
CA GLN A 58 4.05 -13.53 -7.34
C GLN A 58 4.29 -12.23 -6.57
N ALA A 59 5.56 -11.82 -6.39
CA ALA A 59 5.88 -10.56 -5.74
C ALA A 59 5.34 -9.36 -6.54
N MET A 60 5.45 -9.38 -7.87
CA MET A 60 4.88 -8.34 -8.74
C MET A 60 3.36 -8.27 -8.63
N HIS A 61 2.67 -9.42 -8.64
CA HIS A 61 1.21 -9.46 -8.43
C HIS A 61 0.83 -8.90 -7.06
N ARG A 62 1.50 -9.32 -5.99
CA ARG A 62 1.26 -8.81 -4.63
C ARG A 62 1.49 -7.31 -4.51
N CYS A 63 2.48 -6.77 -5.21
CA CYS A 63 2.70 -5.32 -5.29
C CYS A 63 1.56 -4.61 -6.00
N GLY A 64 1.04 -5.18 -7.09
CA GLY A 64 -0.15 -4.68 -7.79
C GLY A 64 -1.37 -4.66 -6.87
N ASP A 65 -1.68 -5.79 -6.25
CA ASP A 65 -2.81 -5.90 -5.33
C ASP A 65 -2.65 -4.96 -4.11
N ALA A 66 -1.40 -4.75 -3.64
CA ALA A 66 -1.11 -3.82 -2.55
C ALA A 66 -1.35 -2.38 -2.96
N TRP A 67 -0.98 -2.02 -4.19
CA TRP A 67 -1.26 -0.71 -4.75
C TRP A 67 -2.75 -0.45 -4.88
N GLU A 68 -3.52 -1.41 -5.39
CA GLU A 68 -4.99 -1.31 -5.46
C GLU A 68 -5.66 -1.17 -4.10
N SER A 69 -5.00 -1.61 -3.03
CA SER A 69 -5.50 -1.48 -1.65
C SER A 69 -5.22 -0.10 -1.04
N VAL A 70 -4.30 0.69 -1.63
CA VAL A 70 -4.03 2.06 -1.18
C VAL A 70 -5.18 2.95 -1.65
N THR A 71 -5.90 3.55 -0.70
CA THR A 71 -7.07 4.36 -1.03
C THR A 71 -6.69 5.73 -1.57
N GLN A 72 -7.57 6.31 -2.40
CA GLN A 72 -7.44 7.70 -2.85
C GLN A 72 -7.36 8.69 -1.68
N SER A 73 -8.08 8.43 -0.59
CA SER A 73 -8.01 9.23 0.64
C SER A 73 -6.65 9.14 1.32
N THR A 74 -6.01 7.97 1.36
CA THR A 74 -4.66 7.81 1.90
C THR A 74 -3.66 8.64 1.10
N ILE A 75 -3.76 8.60 -0.23
CA ILE A 75 -2.92 9.41 -1.11
C ILE A 75 -3.19 10.89 -0.83
N GLY A 76 -4.46 11.33 -0.84
CA GLY A 76 -4.87 12.70 -0.57
C GLY A 76 -4.31 13.24 0.75
N ASN A 77 -4.49 12.50 1.84
CA ASN A 77 -3.96 12.86 3.17
C ASN A 77 -2.43 12.99 3.14
N CYS A 78 -1.71 12.15 2.40
CA CYS A 78 -0.25 12.27 2.30
C CYS A 78 0.16 13.55 1.55
N TRP A 79 -0.58 13.94 0.51
CA TRP A 79 -0.33 15.20 -0.21
C TRP A 79 -0.65 16.43 0.65
N GLU A 80 -1.78 16.41 1.36
CA GLU A 80 -2.16 17.43 2.35
C GLU A 80 -1.08 17.58 3.44
N HIS A 81 -0.60 16.45 3.98
CA HIS A 81 0.43 16.45 5.02
C HIS A 81 1.75 17.10 4.59
N THR A 82 2.10 17.05 3.30
CA THR A 82 3.30 17.75 2.79
C THR A 82 3.12 19.26 2.66
N GLY A 83 1.90 19.78 2.76
CA GLY A 83 1.57 21.19 2.57
C GLY A 83 1.78 21.69 1.13
N ILE A 84 1.93 20.79 0.15
CA ILE A 84 2.12 21.13 -1.28
C ILE A 84 0.80 21.56 -1.92
N ILE A 85 -0.31 20.93 -1.51
CA ILE A 85 -1.63 21.25 -2.02
C ILE A 85 -2.26 22.30 -1.08
N PRO A 86 -2.72 23.45 -1.60
CA PRO A 86 -3.49 24.42 -0.82
C PRO A 86 -4.79 23.79 -0.31
N GLU A 87 -5.19 24.13 0.92
CA GLU A 87 -6.40 23.61 1.59
C GLU A 87 -7.65 23.67 0.69
N ASP A 88 -7.87 24.80 0.01
CA ASP A 88 -9.02 25.03 -0.88
C ASP A 88 -9.05 24.07 -2.07
N LEU A 89 -7.88 23.64 -2.56
CA LEU A 89 -7.77 22.67 -3.65
C LEU A 89 -8.01 21.25 -3.14
N TYR A 90 -7.65 20.96 -1.89
CA TYR A 90 -7.92 19.67 -1.25
C TYR A 90 -9.43 19.46 -1.04
N GLU A 91 -10.14 20.45 -0.51
CA GLU A 91 -11.60 20.39 -0.35
C GLU A 91 -12.30 20.19 -1.70
N LEU A 92 -11.83 20.85 -2.76
CA LEU A 92 -12.36 20.67 -4.12
C LEU A 92 -12.14 19.24 -4.64
N ILE A 93 -10.94 18.67 -4.46
CA ILE A 93 -10.63 17.30 -4.91
C ILE A 93 -11.50 16.28 -4.16
N GLN A 94 -11.65 16.44 -2.84
CA GLN A 94 -12.53 15.59 -2.03
C GLN A 94 -14.00 15.74 -2.45
N GLY A 95 -14.46 16.97 -2.71
CA GLY A 95 -15.79 17.25 -3.22
C GLY A 95 -16.08 16.57 -4.57
N ILE A 96 -15.13 16.63 -5.51
CA ILE A 96 -15.25 15.98 -6.83
C ILE A 96 -15.23 14.46 -6.69
N ALA A 97 -14.36 13.89 -5.86
CA ALA A 97 -14.30 12.44 -5.63
C ALA A 97 -15.62 11.91 -5.03
N ASN A 98 -16.14 12.60 -4.01
CA ASN A 98 -17.40 12.25 -3.35
C ASN A 98 -18.63 12.49 -4.26
N GLY A 99 -18.60 13.54 -5.09
CA GLY A 99 -19.66 13.80 -6.07
C GLY A 99 -19.71 12.77 -7.20
N ARG A 100 -18.55 12.25 -7.63
CA ARG A 100 -18.46 11.23 -8.68
C ARG A 100 -18.96 9.86 -8.20
N LEU A 101 -18.73 9.51 -6.93
CA LEU A 101 -19.25 8.28 -6.31
C LEU A 101 -20.78 8.27 -6.20
N LYS A 102 -21.41 9.42 -5.92
CA LYS A 102 -22.88 9.54 -5.82
C LYS A 102 -23.61 9.56 -7.16
N SER A 103 -22.92 9.82 -8.27
CA SER A 103 -23.52 9.88 -9.61
C SER A 103 -23.52 8.52 -10.33
N THR A 104 -22.90 7.50 -9.74
CA THR A 104 -22.82 6.13 -10.25
C THR A 104 -23.73 5.13 -9.54
N GLU A 105 -24.61 5.61 -8.65
CA GLU A 105 -25.71 4.84 -8.03
C GLU A 105 -27.05 5.11 -8.68
#